data_AF-A0A2E8GDF4-F1
#
_entry.id   AF-A0A2E8GDF4-F1
#
_cell.length_a   1.000
_cell.length_b   1.000
_cell.length_c   1.000
_cell.angle_alpha   90.00
_cell.angle_beta   90.00
_cell.angle_gamma   90.00
#
_symmetry.space_group_name_H-M   'P 1'
#
loop_
_entity.id
_entity.type
_entity.pdbx_description
1 polymer ?
#
loop_
_entity_poly.entity_id
_entity_poly.type
_entity_poly.pdbx_seq_one_letter_code
_entity_poly.pdbx_strand_id
1 'polypeptide(L)' 'MRGEDVAALQRALGFPADRIDGIFGKETDRAVRTFQKQKGMVVDGKVGLNTVNALR' A
#
# COMPACT_ATOMS: atom_id res chain seq x y z
N MET A 1 8.49 2.70 -8.14
CA MET A 1 7.62 1.76 -8.88
C MET A 1 6.35 2.50 -9.26
N ARG A 2 5.75 2.21 -10.42
CA ARG A 2 4.50 2.85 -10.86
C ARG A 2 3.66 1.87 -11.68
N GLY A 3 2.35 2.01 -11.62
CA GLY A 3 1.43 1.15 -12.37
C GLY A 3 0.05 1.00 -11.73
N GLU A 4 -0.80 0.20 -12.38
CA GLU A 4 -2.15 -0.10 -11.91
C GLU A 4 -2.14 -0.92 -10.61
N ASP A 5 -1.09 -1.71 -10.39
CA ASP A 5 -0.83 -2.44 -9.15
C ASP A 5 -0.66 -1.48 -7.97
N VAL A 6 0.07 -0.39 -8.15
CA VAL A 6 0.23 0.65 -7.13
C VAL A 6 -1.07 1.44 -6.95
N ALA A 7 -1.80 1.73 -8.02
CA ALA A 7 -3.09 2.40 -7.93
C ALA A 7 -4.11 1.55 -7.15
N ALA A 8 -4.16 0.25 -7.42
CA ALA A 8 -4.99 -0.70 -6.68
C ALA A 8 -4.60 -0.79 -5.20
N LEU A 9 -3.29 -0.80 -4.91
CA LEU A 9 -2.79 -0.73 -3.53
C LEU A 9 -3.24 0.56 -2.83
N GLN A 10 -3.08 1.72 -3.47
CA GLN A 10 -3.50 3.01 -2.92
C GLN A 10 -5.01 3.02 -2.61
N ARG A 11 -5.85 2.45 -3.51
CA ARG A 11 -7.29 2.25 -3.26
C ARG A 11 -7.53 1.40 -2.01
N ALA A 12 -6.87 0.25 -1.92
CA ALA A 12 -7.03 -0.69 -0.81
C ALA A 12 -6.54 -0.12 0.53
N LEU A 13 -5.54 0.77 0.50
CA LEU A 13 -5.05 1.52 1.67
C LEU A 13 -5.95 2.72 2.04
N GLY A 14 -7.03 2.97 1.29
CA GLY A 14 -8.00 4.02 1.58
C GLY A 14 -7.58 5.43 1.13
N PHE A 15 -6.74 5.53 0.09
CA PHE A 15 -6.38 6.84 -0.46
C PHE A 15 -7.60 7.51 -1.10
N PRO A 16 -7.74 8.84 -0.97
CA PRO A 16 -8.70 9.62 -1.73
C PRO A 16 -8.55 9.41 -3.24
N ALA A 17 -9.65 9.42 -3.99
CA ALA A 17 -9.65 9.11 -5.42
C ALA A 17 -8.75 10.05 -6.25
N ASP A 18 -8.66 11.31 -5.86
CA ASP A 18 -7.82 12.36 -6.45
C ASP A 18 -6.32 12.23 -6.09
N ARG A 19 -5.99 11.36 -5.12
CA ARG A 19 -4.61 11.07 -4.68
C ARG A 19 -4.09 9.72 -5.14
N ILE A 20 -4.88 8.96 -5.90
CA ILE A 20 -4.43 7.72 -6.52
C ILE A 20 -3.72 8.10 -7.83
N ASP A 21 -2.40 8.18 -7.76
CA ASP A 21 -1.53 8.51 -8.89
C ASP A 21 -0.86 7.26 -9.49
N GLY A 22 -1.01 6.10 -8.85
CA GLY A 22 -0.34 4.86 -9.25
C GLY A 22 1.18 4.93 -9.08
N ILE A 23 1.70 5.83 -8.24
CA ILE A 23 3.14 6.02 -7.99
C ILE A 23 3.46 5.56 -6.57
N PHE A 24 4.44 4.66 -6.45
CA PHE A 24 4.89 4.20 -5.14
C PHE A 24 5.89 5.23 -4.59
N GLY A 25 5.34 6.28 -4.00
CA GLY A 25 6.08 7.37 -3.36
C GLY A 25 6.17 7.21 -1.84
N LYS A 26 6.71 8.25 -1.18
CA LYS A 26 6.86 8.30 0.29
C LYS A 26 5.53 8.13 1.03
N GLU A 27 4.45 8.68 0.47
CA GLU A 27 3.11 8.58 1.06
C GLU A 27 2.59 7.14 1.02
N THR A 28 2.76 6.45 -0.10
CA THR A 28 2.37 5.05 -0.27
C THR A 28 3.21 4.13 0.61
N ASP A 29 4.53 4.33 0.69
CA ASP A 29 5.41 3.58 1.62
C ASP A 29 4.95 3.74 3.07
N ARG A 30 4.66 4.96 3.51
CA ARG A 30 4.17 5.23 4.87
C ARG A 30 2.85 4.53 5.15
N ALA A 31 1.93 4.55 4.20
CA ALA A 31 0.63 3.89 4.32
C ALA A 31 0.79 2.36 4.39
N VAL A 32 1.64 1.77 3.55
CA VAL A 32 1.97 0.34 3.60
C VAL A 32 2.54 -0.05 4.97
N ARG A 33 3.51 0.70 5.49
CA ARG A 33 4.09 0.43 6.82
C ARG A 33 3.07 0.54 7.94
N THR A 34 2.18 1.53 7.84
CA THR A 34 1.10 1.73 8.82
C THR A 34 0.14 0.54 8.81
N PHE A 35 -0.28 0.12 7.61
CA PHE A 35 -1.12 -1.05 7.43
C PHE A 35 -0.46 -2.34 7.95
N GLN A 36 0.81 -2.55 7.60
CA GLN A 36 1.60 -3.67 8.11
C GLN A 36 1.63 -3.71 9.64
N LYS A 37 1.86 -2.56 10.28
CA LYS A 37 1.85 -2.42 11.74
C LYS A 37 0.48 -2.76 12.33
N GLN A 38 -0.61 -2.25 11.74
CA GLN A 38 -1.98 -2.51 12.20
C GLN A 38 -2.38 -3.98 12.10
N LYS A 39 -1.86 -4.69 11.10
CA LYS A 39 -2.11 -6.13 10.89
C LYS A 39 -1.15 -7.04 11.66
N GLY A 40 -0.24 -6.48 12.47
CA GLY A 40 0.78 -7.26 13.20
C GLY A 40 1.80 -7.95 12.29
N MET A 41 1.99 -7.46 11.07
CA MET A 41 2.97 -7.97 10.11
C MET A 41 4.35 -7.35 10.34
N VAL A 42 5.37 -7.97 9.75
CA VAL A 42 6.71 -7.34 9.64
C VAL A 42 6.59 -6.03 8.86
N VAL A 43 7.05 -4.94 9.47
CA VAL A 43 6.94 -3.58 8.92
C VAL A 43 8.16 -3.26 8.04
N ASP A 44 8.21 -3.85 6.86
CA ASP A 44 9.31 -3.66 5.91
C ASP A 44 9.01 -2.63 4.80
N GLY A 45 7.73 -2.23 4.64
CA GLY A 45 7.25 -1.35 3.58
C GLY A 45 7.20 -2.03 2.20
N LYS A 46 7.43 -3.35 2.13
CA LYS A 46 7.40 -4.10 0.88
C LYS A 46 6.02 -4.69 0.66
N VAL A 47 5.53 -4.53 -0.57
CA VAL A 47 4.24 -5.11 -0.98
C VAL A 47 4.48 -6.49 -1.58
N GLY A 48 4.66 -7.47 -0.69
CA GLY A 48 4.76 -8.88 -1.07
C GLY A 48 3.42 -9.61 -0.95
N LEU A 49 3.42 -10.92 -1.24
CA LEU A 49 2.24 -11.80 -1.12
C LEU A 49 1.51 -11.66 0.23
N ASN A 50 2.25 -11.53 1.34
CA ASN A 50 1.67 -11.37 2.67
C ASN A 50 0.87 -10.06 2.79
N THR A 51 1.40 -8.95 2.27
CA THR A 51 0.71 -7.66 2.28
C THR A 51 -0.50 -7.68 1.35
N VAL A 52 -0.38 -8.28 0.15
CA VAL A 52 -1.49 -8.42 -0.80
C VAL A 52 -2.61 -9.30 -0.24
N ASN A 53 -2.28 -10.42 0.42
CA ASN A 53 -3.27 -11.30 1.04
C ASN A 53 -4.02 -10.61 2.20
N ALA A 54 -3.35 -9.72 2.95
CA ALA A 54 -3.97 -8.99 4.04
C ALA A 54 -4.89 -7.84 3.58
N LEU A 55 -4.76 -7.39 2.32
CA LEU A 55 -5.58 -6.34 1.69
C LEU A 55 -6.89 -6.86 1.07
N ARG A 56 -7.07 -8.19 1.03
CA ARG A 56 -8.32 -8.83 0.60
C ARG A 56 -9.39 -8.80 1.68
#